data_AF-A0A0V0UNN7-F1
#
_entry.id   AF-A0A0V0UNN7-F1
#
_cell.length_a   1.000
_cell.length_b   1.000
_cell.length_c   1.000
_cell.angle_alpha   90.00
_cell.angle_beta   90.00
_cell.angle_gamma   90.00
#
_symmetry.space_group_name_H-M   'P 1'
#
loop_
_entity.id
_entity.type
_entity.pdbx_description
1 polymer ?
#
loop_
_entity_poly.entity_id
_entity_poly.type
_entity_poly.pdbx_seq_one_letter_code
_entity_poly.pdbx_strand_id
1 'polypeptide(L)'
;MNGERSAPECKRDTYFRQLKLLTNNLKSSERKIIDDNVLFALAGSLVDDNVFQIVCELKDIQDLKEYDMFEKYSQFVNESNLAREALLTRQELDIRRCYSVAETLSTAERNRLELETLNKETELKRRRLVGELLHELDNLIISQQTILEKAGIPLFRRTDSYKDIGIQMAIIRLILQLF
;
A
#
# COMPACT_ATOMS: atom_id res chain seq x y z
N MET A 1 -21.97 39.03 -29.23
CA MET A 1 -22.81 38.25 -28.30
C MET A 1 -21.87 37.51 -27.37
N ASN A 2 -21.55 38.11 -26.22
CA ASN A 2 -20.70 37.49 -25.21
C ASN A 2 -21.61 36.58 -24.38
N GLY A 3 -21.59 35.28 -24.65
CA GLY A 3 -22.26 34.31 -23.79
C GLY A 3 -21.59 34.33 -22.42
N GLU A 4 -22.33 34.71 -21.39
CA GLU A 4 -21.93 34.51 -20.00
C GLU A 4 -21.63 33.02 -19.81
N ARG A 5 -20.34 32.68 -19.64
CA ARG A 5 -19.95 31.30 -19.33
C ARG A 5 -20.56 30.92 -17.99
N SER A 6 -21.13 29.73 -17.93
CA SER A 6 -21.73 29.24 -16.69
C SER A 6 -20.64 29.02 -15.63
N ALA A 7 -20.97 29.21 -14.34
CA ALA A 7 -20.03 29.02 -13.22
C ALA A 7 -19.25 27.66 -13.24
N PRO A 8 -19.87 26.52 -13.61
CA PRO A 8 -19.17 25.24 -13.74
C PRO A 8 -18.11 25.22 -14.85
N GLU A 9 -18.35 25.95 -15.96
CA GLU A 9 -17.40 26.04 -17.08
C GLU A 9 -16.16 26.84 -16.68
N CYS A 10 -16.35 27.89 -15.88
CA CYS A 10 -15.26 28.70 -15.34
C CYS A 10 -14.39 27.88 -14.36
N LYS A 11 -15.01 27.06 -13.51
CA LYS A 11 -14.31 26.15 -12.57
C LYS A 11 -13.50 25.09 -13.31
N ARG A 12 -14.10 24.42 -14.30
CA ARG A 12 -13.42 23.45 -15.17
C ARG A 12 -12.21 24.06 -15.89
N ASP A 13 -12.37 25.23 -16.51
CA ASP A 13 -11.28 25.91 -17.23
C ASP A 13 -10.12 26.27 -16.27
N THR A 14 -10.45 26.60 -15.02
CA THR A 14 -9.46 26.89 -13.97
C THR A 14 -8.68 25.62 -13.59
N TYR A 15 -9.39 24.53 -13.31
CA TYR A 15 -8.76 23.23 -13.01
C TYR A 15 -7.91 22.73 -14.16
N PHE A 16 -8.37 22.83 -15.41
CA PHE A 16 -7.58 22.44 -16.57
C PHE A 16 -6.25 23.19 -16.66
N ARG A 17 -6.25 24.52 -16.44
CA ARG A 17 -5.02 25.32 -16.44
C ARG A 17 -4.07 24.91 -15.32
N GLN A 18 -4.59 24.68 -14.11
CA GLN A 18 -3.78 24.24 -12.98
C GLN A 18 -3.21 22.84 -13.20
N LEU A 19 -4.02 21.89 -13.67
CA LEU A 19 -3.59 20.54 -14.03
C LEU A 19 -2.48 20.55 -15.09
N LYS A 20 -2.58 21.43 -16.11
CA LYS A 20 -1.50 21.64 -17.08
C LYS A 20 -0.18 22.03 -16.42
N LEU A 21 -0.20 22.93 -15.44
CA LEU A 21 1.01 23.32 -14.71
C LEU A 21 1.60 22.15 -13.91
N LEU A 22 0.73 21.34 -13.29
CA LEU A 22 1.12 20.16 -12.51
C LEU A 22 1.76 19.05 -13.37
N THR A 23 1.43 18.97 -14.66
CA THR A 23 2.02 17.95 -15.57
C THR A 23 3.54 18.06 -15.75
N ASN A 24 4.14 19.21 -15.40
CA ASN A 24 5.58 19.39 -15.40
C ASN A 24 6.29 18.41 -14.44
N ASN A 25 5.60 17.98 -13.39
CA ASN A 25 6.12 17.02 -12.39
C ASN A 25 5.99 15.56 -12.82
N LEU A 26 5.30 15.27 -13.93
CA LEU A 26 5.11 13.92 -14.43
C LEU A 26 6.33 13.42 -15.21
N LYS A 27 6.46 12.10 -15.34
CA LYS A 27 7.46 11.48 -16.20
C LYS A 27 7.09 11.66 -17.67
N SER A 28 8.09 11.59 -18.57
CA SER A 28 7.87 11.70 -20.01
C SER A 28 6.93 10.62 -20.57
N SER A 29 6.96 9.42 -19.99
CA SER A 29 6.02 8.33 -20.33
C SER A 29 4.58 8.61 -19.91
N GLU A 30 4.39 9.29 -18.77
CA GLU A 30 3.08 9.63 -18.23
C GLU A 30 2.45 10.77 -19.04
N ARG A 31 3.22 11.82 -19.35
CA ARG A 31 2.75 12.96 -20.19
C ARG A 31 2.31 12.59 -21.59
N LYS A 32 2.84 11.49 -22.15
CA LYS A 32 2.41 11.02 -23.48
C LYS A 32 1.00 10.44 -23.47
N ILE A 33 0.56 9.92 -22.33
CA ILE A 33 -0.75 9.28 -22.16
C ILE A 33 -1.75 10.26 -21.55
N ILE A 34 -1.31 11.08 -20.60
CA ILE A 34 -2.09 12.14 -19.96
C ILE A 34 -1.98 13.40 -20.83
N ASP A 35 -2.68 13.40 -21.96
CA ASP A 35 -2.73 14.51 -22.90
C ASP A 35 -3.77 15.59 -22.49
N ASP A 36 -3.86 16.66 -23.28
CA ASP A 36 -4.79 17.75 -23.04
C ASP A 36 -6.26 17.29 -22.99
N ASN A 37 -6.63 16.25 -23.74
CA ASN A 37 -7.99 15.73 -23.73
C ASN A 37 -8.29 15.04 -22.40
N VAL A 38 -7.36 14.23 -21.90
CA VAL A 38 -7.45 13.58 -20.59
C VAL A 38 -7.51 14.61 -19.47
N LEU A 39 -6.65 15.64 -19.50
CA LEU A 39 -6.66 16.71 -18.49
C LEU A 39 -7.97 17.50 -18.50
N PHE A 40 -8.54 17.75 -19.68
CA PHE A 40 -9.81 18.45 -19.80
C PHE A 40 -10.98 17.60 -19.29
N ALA A 41 -10.99 16.30 -19.59
CA ALA A 41 -11.96 15.35 -19.05
C ALA A 41 -11.84 15.25 -17.52
N LEU A 42 -10.61 15.18 -16.99
CA LEU A 42 -10.33 15.13 -15.55
C LEU A 42 -10.80 16.40 -14.85
N ALA A 43 -10.51 17.57 -15.42
CA ALA A 43 -11.01 18.84 -14.91
C ALA A 43 -12.54 18.86 -14.86
N GLY A 44 -13.19 18.26 -15.86
CA GLY A 44 -14.65 18.11 -15.91
C GLY A 44 -15.20 17.22 -14.79
N SER A 45 -14.56 16.09 -14.51
CA SER A 45 -14.97 15.18 -13.42
C SER A 45 -14.76 15.78 -12.03
N LEU A 46 -13.88 16.78 -11.88
CA LEU A 46 -13.58 17.41 -10.59
C LEU A 46 -14.48 18.61 -10.26
N VAL A 47 -15.34 19.05 -11.19
CA VAL A 47 -16.14 20.28 -11.01
C VAL A 47 -17.10 20.20 -9.83
N ASP A 48 -17.68 19.02 -9.59
CA ASP A 48 -18.71 18.78 -8.58
C ASP A 48 -18.17 18.47 -7.17
N ASP A 49 -16.84 18.52 -6.98
CA ASP A 49 -16.10 18.19 -5.75
C ASP A 49 -16.31 16.75 -5.22
N ASN A 50 -17.24 15.98 -5.78
CA ASN A 50 -17.55 14.62 -5.37
C ASN A 50 -16.37 13.67 -5.66
N VAL A 51 -15.75 13.80 -6.83
CA VAL A 51 -14.57 12.98 -7.19
C VAL A 51 -13.39 13.26 -6.25
N PHE A 52 -13.19 14.51 -5.86
CA PHE A 52 -12.13 14.85 -4.91
C PHE A 52 -12.40 14.22 -3.55
N GLN A 53 -13.64 14.36 -3.05
CA GLN A 53 -14.06 13.75 -1.79
C GLN A 53 -13.87 12.23 -1.80
N ILE A 54 -14.26 11.54 -2.88
CA ILE A 54 -14.05 10.09 -3.06
C ILE A 54 -12.55 9.75 -2.98
N VAL A 55 -11.67 10.50 -3.64
CA VAL A 55 -10.22 10.24 -3.62
C VAL A 55 -9.65 10.43 -2.22
N CYS A 56 -10.08 11.45 -1.47
CA CYS A 56 -9.70 11.66 -0.07
C CYS A 56 -10.17 10.51 0.83
N GLU A 57 -11.43 10.11 0.74
CA GLU A 57 -11.98 9.00 1.52
C GLU A 57 -11.26 7.68 1.23
N LEU A 58 -10.97 7.39 -0.04
CA LEU A 58 -10.22 6.20 -0.42
C LEU A 58 -8.77 6.23 0.09
N LYS A 59 -8.17 7.42 0.17
CA LYS A 59 -6.86 7.61 0.78
C LYS A 59 -6.90 7.36 2.29
N ASP A 60 -7.89 7.89 3.00
CA ASP A 60 -8.04 7.67 4.44
C ASP A 60 -8.28 6.20 4.76
N ILE A 61 -9.12 5.52 3.96
CA ILE A 61 -9.35 4.07 4.06
C ILE A 61 -8.04 3.31 3.84
N GLN A 62 -7.23 3.71 2.87
CA GLN A 62 -5.93 3.08 2.61
C GLN A 62 -4.97 3.30 3.76
N ASP A 63 -4.81 4.52 4.24
CA ASP A 63 -3.89 4.86 5.33
C ASP A 63 -4.25 4.07 6.61
N LEU A 64 -5.55 3.99 6.93
CA LEU A 64 -6.03 3.18 8.06
C LEU A 64 -5.72 1.69 7.87
N LYS A 65 -5.96 1.17 6.67
CA LYS A 65 -5.71 -0.24 6.35
C LYS A 65 -4.22 -0.58 6.42
N GLU A 66 -3.37 0.27 5.88
CA GLU A 66 -1.91 0.12 5.94
C GLU A 66 -1.40 0.18 7.39
N TYR A 67 -1.98 1.05 8.22
CA TYR A 67 -1.68 1.10 9.65
C TYR A 67 -2.04 -0.21 10.37
N ASP A 68 -3.25 -0.74 10.17
CA ASP A 68 -3.67 -2.03 10.75
C ASP A 68 -2.74 -3.18 10.33
N MET A 69 -2.31 -3.19 9.07
CA MET A 69 -1.42 -4.21 8.53
C MET A 69 -0.01 -4.11 9.08
N PHE A 70 0.49 -2.88 9.27
CA PHE A 70 1.75 -2.62 9.94
C PHE A 70 1.71 -3.09 11.39
N GLU A 71 0.66 -2.75 12.13
CA GLU A 71 0.48 -3.19 13.53
C GLU A 71 0.46 -4.72 13.63
N LYS A 72 -0.31 -5.41 12.78
CA LYS A 72 -0.33 -6.88 12.72
C LYS A 72 1.07 -7.47 12.50
N TYR A 73 1.83 -6.91 11.55
CA TYR A 73 3.19 -7.39 11.25
C TYR A 73 4.15 -7.10 12.41
N SER A 74 4.07 -5.91 12.99
CA SER A 74 4.88 -5.48 14.14
C SER A 74 4.64 -6.39 15.34
N GLN A 75 3.38 -6.70 15.66
CA GLN A 75 3.00 -7.62 16.73
C GLN A 75 3.60 -9.02 16.49
N PHE A 76 3.48 -9.55 15.28
CA PHE A 76 4.06 -10.86 14.92
C PHE A 76 5.59 -10.89 15.13
N VAL A 77 6.30 -9.83 14.71
CA VAL A 77 7.75 -9.73 14.89
C VAL A 77 8.11 -9.69 16.37
N ASN A 78 7.40 -8.89 17.15
CA ASN A 78 7.62 -8.77 18.59
C ASN A 78 7.42 -10.12 19.31
N GLU A 79 6.28 -10.79 19.06
CA GLU A 79 5.98 -12.11 19.62
C GLU A 79 7.03 -13.16 19.23
N SER A 80 7.48 -13.14 17.97
CA SER A 80 8.52 -14.05 17.48
C SER A 80 9.86 -13.82 18.16
N ASN A 81 10.25 -12.56 18.39
CA ASN A 81 11.47 -12.21 19.09
C ASN A 81 11.42 -12.63 20.56
N LEU A 82 10.31 -12.33 21.25
CA LEU A 82 10.10 -12.73 22.64
C LEU A 82 10.15 -14.26 22.82
N ALA A 83 9.50 -15.01 21.92
CA ALA A 83 9.52 -16.47 21.94
C ALA A 83 10.94 -17.03 21.75
N ARG A 84 11.71 -16.42 20.83
CA ARG A 84 13.10 -16.80 20.58
C ARG A 84 14.01 -16.48 21.77
N GLU A 85 13.87 -15.30 22.37
CA GLU A 85 14.63 -14.90 23.56
C GLU A 85 14.34 -15.82 24.74
N ALA A 86 13.06 -16.09 25.03
CA ALA A 86 12.65 -17.01 26.07
C ALA A 86 13.24 -18.42 25.88
N LEU A 87 13.25 -18.91 24.63
CA LEU A 87 13.90 -20.18 24.30
C LEU A 87 15.40 -20.14 24.59
N LEU A 88 16.11 -19.11 24.13
CA LEU A 88 17.56 -18.98 24.33
C LEU A 88 17.92 -18.90 25.83
N THR A 89 17.18 -18.12 26.62
CA THR A 89 17.37 -18.05 28.07
C THR A 89 17.17 -19.42 28.73
N ARG A 90 16.14 -20.16 28.34
CA ARG A 90 15.89 -21.51 28.84
C ARG A 90 17.02 -22.47 28.46
N GLN A 91 17.48 -22.42 27.21
CA GLN A 91 18.58 -23.24 26.70
C GLN A 91 19.90 -22.98 27.44
N GLU A 92 20.17 -21.72 27.79
CA GLU A 92 21.33 -21.36 28.60
C GLU A 92 21.27 -21.98 30.00
N LEU A 93 20.10 -21.96 30.64
CA LEU A 93 19.89 -22.60 31.94
C LEU A 93 20.03 -24.13 31.87
N ASP A 94 19.53 -24.77 30.80
CA ASP A 94 19.66 -26.21 30.59
C ASP A 94 21.14 -26.63 30.52
N ILE A 95 21.97 -25.87 29.79
CA ILE A 95 23.41 -26.13 29.70
C ILE A 95 24.10 -25.94 31.06
N ARG A 96 23.76 -24.88 31.80
CA ARG A 96 24.34 -24.61 33.14
C ARG A 96 24.03 -25.70 34.16
N ARG A 97 22.95 -26.47 33.97
CA ARG A 97 22.54 -27.57 34.85
C ARG A 97 23.22 -28.91 34.54
N CYS A 98 23.90 -29.03 33.41
CA CYS A 98 24.61 -30.25 33.04
C CYS A 98 25.86 -30.44 33.91
N TYR A 99 26.13 -31.67 34.35
CA TYR A 99 27.26 -31.99 35.24
C TYR A 99 28.40 -32.72 34.51
N SER A 100 28.16 -33.22 33.29
CA SER A 100 29.16 -33.94 32.50
C SER A 100 29.22 -33.42 31.06
N VAL A 101 30.38 -33.61 30.41
CA VAL A 101 30.59 -33.21 29.01
C VAL A 101 29.63 -33.94 28.07
N ALA A 102 29.38 -35.23 28.30
CA ALA A 102 28.46 -36.01 27.47
C ALA A 102 27.02 -35.49 27.56
N GLU A 103 26.57 -35.13 28.76
CA GLU A 103 25.25 -34.53 29.01
C GLU A 103 25.14 -33.14 28.35
N THR A 104 26.16 -32.30 28.49
CA THR A 104 26.22 -30.99 27.84
C THR A 104 26.13 -31.09 26.32
N LEU A 105 26.85 -32.03 25.70
CA LEU A 105 26.81 -32.24 24.24
C LEU A 105 25.42 -32.70 23.77
N SER A 106 24.80 -33.64 24.48
CA SER A 106 23.44 -34.10 24.17
C SER A 106 22.40 -32.98 24.32
N THR A 107 22.49 -32.18 25.38
CA THR A 107 21.60 -31.05 25.62
C THR A 107 21.80 -29.94 24.58
N ALA A 108 23.04 -29.65 24.20
CA ALA A 108 23.35 -28.68 23.16
C ALA A 108 22.75 -29.07 21.80
N GLU A 109 22.84 -30.35 21.42
CA GLU A 109 22.26 -30.84 20.17
C GLU A 109 20.73 -30.76 20.17
N ARG A 110 20.09 -31.14 21.29
CA ARG A 110 18.64 -30.96 21.47
C ARG A 110 18.23 -29.49 21.34
N ASN A 111 18.94 -28.60 22.03
CA ASN A 111 18.70 -27.16 21.97
C ASN A 111 18.86 -26.59 20.55
N ARG A 112 19.89 -27.06 19.83
CA ARG A 112 20.12 -26.67 18.43
C ARG A 112 18.94 -27.06 17.54
N LEU A 113 18.45 -28.30 17.63
CA LEU A 113 17.31 -28.79 16.85
C LEU A 113 16.02 -28.05 17.18
N GLU A 114 15.79 -27.74 18.46
CA GLU A 114 14.60 -26.99 18.90
C GLU A 114 14.61 -25.55 18.39
N LEU A 115 15.76 -24.87 18.43
CA LEU A 115 15.92 -23.53 17.86
C LEU A 115 15.72 -23.55 16.34
N GLU A 116 16.25 -24.57 15.65
CA GLU A 116 16.04 -24.74 14.21
C GLU A 116 14.54 -24.94 13.87
N THR A 117 13.83 -25.72 14.69
CA THR A 117 12.39 -25.97 14.54
C THR A 117 11.61 -24.68 14.74
N LEU A 118 11.86 -23.94 15.83
CA LEU A 118 11.23 -22.64 16.09
C LEU A 118 11.46 -21.67 14.91
N ASN A 119 12.69 -21.56 14.42
CA ASN A 119 13.00 -20.67 13.30
C ASN A 119 12.25 -21.06 12.01
N LYS A 120 12.15 -22.35 11.70
CA LYS A 120 11.38 -22.84 10.54
C LYS A 120 9.89 -22.53 10.69
N GLU A 121 9.31 -22.78 11.86
CA GLU A 121 7.90 -22.49 12.11
C GLU A 121 7.59 -20.99 12.03
N THR A 122 8.44 -20.15 12.64
CA THR A 122 8.32 -18.69 12.58
C THR A 122 8.42 -18.19 11.15
N GLU A 123 9.36 -18.69 10.36
CA GLU A 123 9.49 -18.31 8.95
C GLU A 123 8.26 -18.71 8.13
N LEU A 124 7.68 -19.89 8.37
CA LEU A 124 6.44 -20.31 7.71
C LEU A 124 5.26 -19.40 8.09
N LYS A 125 5.11 -19.07 9.38
CA LYS A 125 4.09 -18.14 9.85
C LYS A 125 4.26 -16.75 9.24
N ARG A 126 5.50 -16.24 9.18
CA ARG A 126 5.84 -14.97 8.55
C ARG A 126 5.44 -14.94 7.08
N ARG A 127 5.74 -16.00 6.31
CA ARG A 127 5.35 -16.09 4.89
C ARG A 127 3.84 -16.09 4.71
N ARG A 128 3.10 -16.80 5.55
CA ARG A 128 1.63 -16.81 5.51
C ARG A 128 1.07 -15.43 5.80
N LEU A 129 1.53 -14.80 6.88
CA LEU A 129 1.12 -13.45 7.24
C LEU A 129 1.40 -12.45 6.11
N VAL A 130 2.63 -12.42 5.57
CA VAL A 130 2.98 -11.53 4.45
C VAL A 130 2.12 -11.82 3.22
N GLY A 131 1.82 -13.08 2.92
CA GLY A 131 0.92 -13.45 1.83
C GLY A 131 -0.51 -12.94 2.03
N GLU A 132 -1.05 -13.05 3.25
CA GLU A 132 -2.36 -12.52 3.62
C GLU A 132 -2.38 -10.99 3.49
N LEU A 133 -1.34 -10.32 3.98
CA LEU A 133 -1.21 -8.86 3.87
C LEU A 133 -1.15 -8.41 2.40
N LEU A 134 -0.33 -9.06 1.56
CA LEU A 134 -0.29 -8.71 0.13
C LEU A 134 -1.65 -8.91 -0.55
N HIS A 135 -2.35 -10.00 -0.22
CA HIS A 135 -3.68 -10.25 -0.76
C HIS A 135 -4.71 -9.19 -0.33
N GLU A 136 -4.66 -8.73 0.92
CA GLU A 136 -5.50 -7.62 1.39
C GLU A 136 -5.20 -6.31 0.64
N LEU A 137 -3.92 -6.01 0.34
CA LEU A 137 -3.54 -4.85 -0.47
C LEU A 137 -4.04 -4.95 -1.92
N ASP A 138 -3.91 -6.12 -2.55
CA ASP A 138 -4.41 -6.33 -3.91
C ASP A 138 -5.93 -6.11 -3.98
N ASN A 139 -6.67 -6.62 -3.00
CA ASN A 139 -8.12 -6.42 -2.91
C ASN A 139 -8.47 -4.94 -2.70
N LEU A 140 -7.70 -4.20 -1.90
CA LEU A 140 -7.88 -2.77 -1.71
C LEU A 140 -7.68 -2.01 -3.03
N ILE A 141 -6.60 -2.28 -3.76
CA ILE A 141 -6.31 -1.65 -5.06
C ILE A 141 -7.45 -1.93 -6.06
N ILE A 142 -7.91 -3.18 -6.16
CA ILE A 142 -9.02 -3.57 -7.03
C ILE A 142 -10.29 -2.79 -6.68
N SER A 143 -10.60 -2.67 -5.39
CA SER A 143 -11.76 -1.93 -4.91
C SER A 143 -11.67 -0.45 -5.26
N GLN A 144 -10.54 0.19 -4.97
CA GLN A 144 -10.29 1.60 -5.29
C GLN A 144 -10.39 1.85 -6.80
N GLN A 145 -9.74 1.03 -7.63
CA GLN A 145 -9.85 1.13 -9.09
C GLN A 145 -11.30 1.05 -9.56
N THR A 146 -12.09 0.13 -9.00
CA THR A 146 -13.50 -0.04 -9.35
C THR A 146 -14.35 1.16 -8.95
N ILE A 147 -14.09 1.75 -7.78
CA ILE A 147 -14.80 2.94 -7.29
C ILE A 147 -14.45 4.15 -8.15
N LEU A 148 -13.16 4.36 -8.46
CA LEU A 148 -12.69 5.48 -9.27
C LEU A 148 -13.12 5.38 -10.74
N GLU A 149 -13.19 4.16 -11.29
CA GLU A 149 -13.78 3.89 -12.61
C GLU A 149 -15.27 4.26 -12.64
N LYS A 150 -16.04 3.87 -11.61
CA LYS A 150 -17.47 4.22 -11.48
C LYS A 150 -17.70 5.70 -11.22
N ALA A 151 -16.76 6.38 -10.57
CA ALA A 151 -16.78 7.83 -10.37
C ALA A 151 -16.50 8.60 -11.68
N GLY A 152 -16.17 7.91 -12.77
CA GLY A 152 -15.98 8.52 -14.09
C GLY A 152 -14.62 9.21 -14.26
N ILE A 153 -13.63 8.87 -13.44
CA ILE A 153 -12.28 9.45 -13.56
C ILE A 153 -11.62 8.90 -14.83
N PRO A 154 -11.10 9.76 -15.73
CA PRO A 154 -10.48 9.30 -16.96
C PRO A 154 -9.27 8.40 -16.68
N LEU A 155 -9.06 7.41 -17.56
CA LEU A 155 -7.99 6.41 -17.50
C LEU A 155 -8.06 5.42 -16.31
N PHE A 156 -9.07 5.55 -15.43
CA PHE A 156 -9.36 4.52 -14.45
C PHE A 156 -10.10 3.35 -15.07
N ARG A 157 -9.56 2.17 -14.81
CA ARG A 157 -10.13 0.86 -15.13
C ARG A 157 -9.51 -0.17 -14.21
N ARG A 158 -10.20 -1.27 -13.95
CA ARG A 158 -9.56 -2.42 -13.32
C ARG A 158 -8.39 -2.93 -14.16
N THR A 159 -7.19 -3.03 -13.57
CA THR A 159 -5.98 -3.49 -14.25
C THR A 159 -4.91 -3.96 -13.26
N ASP A 160 -4.19 -5.02 -13.64
CA ASP A 160 -3.01 -5.56 -12.96
C ASP A 160 -1.69 -5.13 -13.64
N SER A 161 -1.78 -4.42 -14.76
CA SER A 161 -0.62 -3.92 -15.50
C SER A 161 0.08 -2.83 -14.71
N TYR A 162 1.33 -3.07 -14.31
CA TYR A 162 2.18 -2.09 -13.63
C TYR A 162 2.24 -0.74 -14.37
N LYS A 163 2.21 -0.77 -15.71
CA LYS A 163 2.21 0.46 -16.52
C LYS A 163 0.91 1.25 -16.33
N ASP A 164 -0.24 0.59 -16.40
CA ASP A 164 -1.53 1.24 -16.26
C ASP A 164 -1.75 1.74 -14.83
N ILE A 165 -1.36 0.93 -13.83
CA ILE A 165 -1.37 1.34 -12.42
C ILE A 165 -0.49 2.58 -12.23
N GLY A 166 0.70 2.63 -12.85
CA GLY A 166 1.56 3.81 -12.81
C GLY A 166 0.88 5.08 -13.35
N ILE A 167 0.09 4.94 -14.42
CA ILE A 167 -0.70 6.05 -14.99
C ILE A 167 -1.86 6.44 -14.07
N GLN A 168 -2.59 5.49 -13.52
CA GLN A 168 -3.67 5.75 -12.55
C GLN A 168 -3.15 6.47 -11.31
N MET A 169 -1.99 6.05 -10.80
CA MET A 169 -1.31 6.73 -9.71
C MET A 169 -0.87 8.16 -10.09
N ALA A 170 -0.49 8.39 -11.35
CA ALA A 170 -0.20 9.74 -11.84
C ALA A 170 -1.45 10.64 -11.83
N ILE A 171 -2.61 10.11 -12.22
CA ILE A 171 -3.89 10.82 -12.14
C ILE A 171 -4.25 11.14 -10.69
N ILE A 172 -4.15 10.18 -9.76
CA ILE A 172 -4.40 10.43 -8.32
C ILE A 172 -3.48 11.53 -7.79
N ARG A 173 -2.19 11.50 -8.15
CA ARG A 173 -1.25 12.56 -7.75
C ARG A 173 -1.67 13.94 -8.25
N LEU A 174 -2.17 14.05 -9.49
CA LEU A 174 -2.66 15.31 -10.02
C LEU A 174 -3.89 15.81 -9.25
N ILE A 175 -4.83 14.91 -8.93
CA ILE A 175 -6.03 15.24 -8.15
C ILE A 175 -5.64 15.76 -6.76
N LEU A 176 -4.75 15.05 -6.06
CA LEU A 176 -4.28 15.40 -4.72
C LEU A 176 -3.37 16.64 -4.68
N GLN A 177 -2.80 17.07 -5.80
CA GLN A 177 -1.99 18.30 -5.89
C GLN A 177 -2.81 19.54 -6.28
N LEU A 178 -4.00 19.32 -6.85
CA LEU A 178 -4.88 20.39 -7.28
C LEU A 178 -5.59 21.08 -6.09
N PHE A 179 -5.77 20.34 -4.99
CA PHE A 179 -6.43 20.75 -3.76
C PHE A 179 -5.45 20.66 -2.59
#